data_AF-Q2RML7-F1
#
_entry.id   AF-Q2RML7-F1
#
_cell.length_a   1.000
_cell.length_b   1.000
_cell.length_c   1.000
_cell.angle_alpha   90.00
_cell.angle_beta   90.00
_cell.angle_gamma   90.00
#
_symmetry.space_group_name_H-M   'P 1'
#
loop_
_entity.id
_entity.type
_entity.pdbx_description
1 polymer ?
#
loop_
_entity_poly.entity_id
_entity_poly.type
_entity_poly.pdbx_seq_one_letter_code
_entity_poly.pdbx_strand_id
1 'polypeptide(L)'
;MRLCLAAFLLAVPVLPAAAAECSFPDRPPAAAMAGQTRFVNDCGQPYEIGYWLEGTTLSFPGGGSHSISDASPEAAERLLREAYGLIGEPDHLIRTKWPS
;
A
#
# COMPACT_ATOMS: atom_id res chain seq x y z
N MET A 1 35.28 -47.24 -28.62
CA MET A 1 34.19 -46.26 -28.83
C MET A 1 33.44 -46.10 -27.53
N ARG A 2 33.57 -44.96 -26.84
CA ARG A 2 32.82 -44.67 -25.61
C ARG A 2 32.11 -43.33 -25.81
N LEU A 3 30.79 -43.42 -25.70
CA LEU A 3 29.79 -42.39 -25.95
C LEU A 3 30.08 -41.11 -25.13
N CYS A 4 30.22 -39.97 -25.82
CA CYS A 4 30.14 -38.65 -25.19
C CYS A 4 28.69 -38.36 -24.84
N LEU A 5 28.33 -38.42 -23.56
CA LEU A 5 27.04 -37.94 -23.08
C LEU A 5 27.17 -36.43 -22.81
N ALA A 6 26.81 -35.61 -23.80
CA ALA A 6 26.71 -34.17 -23.64
C ALA A 6 25.46 -33.86 -22.80
N ALA A 7 25.65 -33.50 -21.53
CA ALA A 7 24.59 -33.02 -20.67
C ALA A 7 24.22 -31.59 -21.08
N PHE A 8 23.14 -31.46 -21.86
CA PHE A 8 22.52 -30.17 -22.16
C PHE A 8 21.93 -29.60 -20.87
N LEU A 9 22.61 -28.61 -20.30
CA LEU A 9 22.09 -27.73 -19.25
C LEU A 9 20.87 -26.99 -19.81
N LEU A 10 19.67 -27.44 -19.45
CA LEU A 10 18.45 -26.69 -19.66
C LEU A 10 18.48 -25.49 -18.70
N ALA A 11 19.01 -24.37 -19.17
CA ALA A 11 18.80 -23.07 -18.55
C ALA A 11 17.30 -22.76 -18.65
N VAL A 12 16.55 -23.04 -17.58
CA VAL A 12 15.19 -22.54 -17.43
C VAL A 12 15.30 -21.01 -17.36
N PRO A 13 14.75 -20.25 -18.32
CA PRO A 13 14.68 -18.82 -18.16
C PRO A 13 13.73 -18.55 -16.99
N VAL A 14 14.29 -18.13 -15.85
CA VAL A 14 13.52 -17.48 -14.79
C VAL A 14 13.11 -16.14 -15.38
N LEU A 15 11.96 -16.14 -16.06
CA LEU A 15 11.31 -14.90 -16.45
C LEU A 15 11.08 -14.11 -15.17
N PRO A 16 11.48 -12.82 -15.11
CA PRO A 16 11.04 -11.98 -14.02
C PRO A 16 9.52 -12.00 -14.11
N ALA A 17 8.85 -12.51 -13.07
CA ALA A 17 7.43 -12.29 -12.95
C ALA A 17 7.25 -10.79 -13.11
N ALA A 18 6.68 -10.36 -14.24
CA ALA A 18 6.21 -9.00 -14.39
C ALA A 18 5.34 -8.80 -13.15
N ALA A 19 5.82 -7.96 -12.23
CA ALA A 19 5.09 -7.66 -11.02
C ALA A 19 3.77 -7.10 -11.52
N ALA A 20 2.72 -7.92 -11.49
CA ALA A 20 1.37 -7.42 -11.67
C ALA A 20 1.29 -6.26 -10.68
N GLU A 21 1.06 -5.05 -11.18
CA GLU A 21 0.93 -3.88 -10.33
C GLU A 21 -0.21 -4.19 -9.39
N CYS A 22 0.14 -4.51 -8.14
CA CYS A 22 -0.81 -4.99 -7.16
C CYS A 22 -1.87 -3.91 -7.00
N SER A 23 -3.09 -4.23 -7.36
CA SER A 23 -4.19 -3.28 -7.34
C SER A 23 -4.80 -3.26 -5.94
N PHE A 24 -5.12 -2.07 -5.46
CA PHE A 24 -5.91 -1.91 -4.24
C PHE A 24 -7.37 -1.83 -4.68
N PRO A 25 -8.22 -2.82 -4.31
CA PRO A 25 -9.64 -2.76 -4.61
C PRO A 25 -10.23 -1.44 -4.11
N ASP A 26 -10.96 -0.74 -4.97
CA ASP A 26 -11.69 0.47 -4.58
C ASP A 26 -12.69 0.11 -3.48
N ARG A 27 -12.50 0.71 -2.31
CA ARG A 27 -13.34 0.55 -1.13
C ARG A 27 -13.62 1.95 -0.59
N PRO A 28 -14.89 2.28 -0.28
CA PRO A 28 -15.21 3.54 0.37
C PRO A 28 -14.39 3.70 1.66
N PRO A 29 -13.98 4.93 2.05
CA PRO A 29 -12.88 5.17 3.00
C PRO A 29 -13.07 4.36 4.28
N ALA A 30 -14.22 4.49 4.91
CA ALA A 30 -14.70 3.49 5.84
C ALA A 30 -15.80 2.73 5.09
N ALA A 31 -15.59 1.48 4.70
CA ALA A 31 -16.67 0.69 4.11
C ALA A 31 -17.72 0.35 5.18
N ALA A 32 -18.49 1.36 5.58
CA ALA A 32 -19.93 1.44 5.75
C ALA A 32 -20.70 0.22 6.29
N MET A 33 -20.09 -0.59 7.16
CA MET A 33 -20.66 -1.26 8.34
C MET A 33 -19.64 -2.28 8.93
N ALA A 34 -19.61 -2.39 10.26
CA ALA A 34 -18.90 -3.41 11.08
C ALA A 34 -17.42 -3.20 11.50
N GLY A 35 -16.82 -2.03 11.30
CA GLY A 35 -15.54 -1.68 11.95
C GLY A 35 -14.29 -2.39 11.39
N GLN A 36 -14.40 -3.05 10.23
CA GLN A 36 -13.26 -3.65 9.55
C GLN A 36 -12.59 -2.65 8.62
N THR A 37 -11.32 -2.36 8.88
CA THR A 37 -10.51 -1.40 8.11
C THR A 37 -9.32 -2.06 7.42
N ARG A 38 -8.96 -3.29 7.82
CA ARG A 38 -7.81 -4.04 7.32
C ARG A 38 -8.21 -5.12 6.33
N PHE A 39 -7.46 -5.18 5.24
CA PHE A 39 -7.71 -6.05 4.08
C PHE A 39 -6.38 -6.57 3.52
N VAL A 40 -6.50 -7.45 2.53
CA VAL A 40 -5.38 -8.01 1.78
C VAL A 40 -5.64 -7.75 0.30
N ASN A 41 -4.64 -7.23 -0.43
CA ASN A 41 -4.77 -6.96 -1.86
C ASN A 41 -4.63 -8.24 -2.71
N ASP A 42 -4.73 -8.11 -4.02
CA ASP A 42 -4.58 -9.20 -4.99
C ASP A 42 -3.22 -9.93 -4.90
N CYS A 43 -2.17 -9.23 -4.45
CA CYS A 43 -0.84 -9.76 -4.21
C CYS A 43 -0.62 -10.35 -2.81
N GLY A 44 -1.65 -10.42 -1.96
CA GLY A 44 -1.49 -10.95 -0.59
C GLY A 44 -0.89 -9.96 0.40
N GLN A 45 -0.76 -8.68 0.05
CA GLN A 45 -0.20 -7.64 0.93
C GLN A 45 -1.28 -7.02 1.80
N PRO A 46 -1.04 -6.83 3.11
CA PRO A 46 -1.98 -6.18 3.99
C PRO A 46 -2.08 -4.68 3.70
N TYR A 47 -3.29 -4.14 3.74
CA TYR A 47 -3.54 -2.70 3.64
C TYR A 47 -4.69 -2.28 4.57
N GLU A 48 -4.72 -1.00 4.94
CA GLU A 48 -5.79 -0.42 5.76
C GLU A 48 -6.38 0.83 5.10
N ILE A 49 -7.70 0.95 5.12
CA ILE A 49 -8.45 2.06 4.51
C ILE A 49 -9.06 2.97 5.57
N GLY A 50 -9.53 4.15 5.15
CA GLY A 50 -10.35 5.05 5.97
C GLY A 50 -9.57 6.17 6.64
N TYR A 51 -8.40 6.44 6.09
CA TYR A 51 -7.65 7.63 6.35
C TYR A 51 -8.20 8.75 5.46
N TRP A 52 -8.32 9.95 6.02
CA TRP A 52 -8.79 11.12 5.29
C TRP A 52 -7.95 12.33 5.68
N LEU A 53 -7.49 13.09 4.69
CA LEU A 53 -6.63 14.24 4.89
C LEU A 53 -7.33 15.52 4.45
N GLU A 54 -7.39 16.48 5.37
CA GLU A 54 -7.93 17.82 5.13
C GLU A 54 -6.95 18.86 5.62
N GLY A 55 -6.43 19.65 4.68
CA GLY A 55 -5.41 20.65 4.94
C GLY A 55 -4.18 20.02 5.59
N THR A 56 -4.01 20.27 6.88
CA THR A 56 -2.87 19.80 7.67
C THR A 56 -3.23 18.68 8.64
N THR A 57 -4.44 18.12 8.56
CA THR A 57 -4.97 17.15 9.51
C THR A 57 -5.30 15.82 8.84
N LEU A 58 -4.76 14.74 9.39
CA LEU A 58 -5.09 13.36 9.04
C LEU A 58 -6.07 12.78 10.06
N SER A 59 -7.22 12.29 9.60
CA SER A 59 -8.20 11.55 10.40
C SER A 59 -7.97 10.04 10.27
N PHE A 60 -8.08 9.32 11.39
CA PHE A 60 -7.88 7.86 11.44
C PHE A 60 -9.20 7.09 11.37
N PRO A 61 -9.22 5.88 10.78
CA PRO A 61 -10.45 5.09 10.64
C PRO A 61 -11.04 4.60 11.98
N GLY A 62 -10.24 4.55 13.05
CA GLY A 62 -10.68 4.21 14.41
C GLY A 62 -11.06 5.40 15.30
N GLY A 63 -11.10 6.61 14.71
CA GLY A 63 -11.23 7.86 15.44
C GLY A 63 -9.88 8.47 15.85
N GLY A 64 -9.93 9.75 16.23
CA GLY A 64 -8.74 10.57 16.46
C GLY A 64 -8.18 11.18 15.18
N SER A 65 -7.21 12.07 15.34
CA SER A 65 -6.55 12.76 14.24
C SER A 65 -5.10 13.14 14.61
N HIS A 66 -4.30 13.44 13.59
CA HIS A 66 -2.98 14.02 13.73
C HIS A 66 -2.87 15.24 12.82
N SER A 67 -2.55 16.40 13.41
CA SER A 67 -2.37 17.66 12.70
C SER A 67 -0.93 18.15 12.77
N ILE A 68 -0.44 18.76 11.68
CA ILE A 68 0.85 19.45 11.62
C ILE A 68 0.59 20.96 11.49
N SER A 69 0.61 21.69 12.60
CA SER A 69 0.21 23.11 12.65
C SER A 69 1.22 24.07 12.01
N ASP A 70 2.49 23.69 11.92
CA ASP A 70 3.59 24.56 11.45
C ASP A 70 4.03 24.21 10.00
N ALA A 71 3.12 23.70 9.18
CA ALA A 71 3.37 23.33 7.79
C ALA A 71 2.29 23.88 6.86
N SER A 72 2.65 24.17 5.60
CA SER A 72 1.65 24.39 4.56
C SER A 72 0.84 23.10 4.32
N PRO A 73 -0.38 23.17 3.78
CA PRO A 73 -1.17 21.99 3.45
C PRO A 73 -0.40 20.95 2.63
N GLU A 74 0.34 21.39 1.61
CA GLU A 74 1.11 20.52 0.73
C GLU A 74 2.28 19.86 1.46
N ALA A 75 2.95 20.62 2.34
CA ALA A 75 4.02 20.09 3.17
C ALA A 75 3.51 19.08 4.21
N ALA A 76 2.37 19.39 4.85
CA ALA A 76 1.72 18.49 5.80
C ALA A 76 1.24 17.21 5.12
N GLU A 77 0.61 17.30 3.96
CA GLU A 77 0.17 16.15 3.18
C GLU A 77 1.34 15.20 2.89
N ARG A 78 2.45 15.74 2.37
CA ARG A 78 3.66 14.95 2.09
C ARG A 78 4.18 14.26 3.35
N LEU A 79 4.32 14.99 4.46
CA LEU A 79 4.84 14.45 5.72
C LEU A 79 3.92 13.39 6.31
N LEU A 80 2.61 13.61 6.32
CA LEU A 80 1.62 12.67 6.84
C LEU A 80 1.59 11.39 5.99
N ARG A 81 1.65 11.51 4.66
CA ARG A 81 1.72 10.35 3.77
C ARG A 81 2.97 9.54 3.98
N GLU A 82 4.11 10.19 4.15
CA GLU A 82 5.38 9.52 4.44
C GLU A 82 5.33 8.80 5.81
N ALA A 83 4.96 9.53 6.86
CA ALA A 83 4.94 9.03 8.23
C ALA A 83 4.00 7.84 8.42
N TYR A 84 2.85 7.85 7.75
CA TYR A 84 1.84 6.81 7.88
C TYR A 84 1.84 5.80 6.71
N GLY A 85 2.73 5.96 5.72
CA GLY A 85 2.78 5.09 4.55
C GLY A 85 1.48 5.10 3.74
N LEU A 86 0.94 6.29 3.49
CA LEU A 86 -0.34 6.50 2.83
C LEU A 86 -0.18 6.73 1.32
N ILE A 87 -1.09 6.15 0.55
CA ILE A 87 -1.23 6.30 -0.89
C ILE A 87 -2.68 6.63 -1.25
N GLY A 88 -2.94 7.12 -2.46
CA GLY A 88 -4.29 7.46 -2.95
C GLY A 88 -4.64 8.94 -2.82
N GLU A 89 -5.87 9.29 -3.17
CA GLU A 89 -6.37 10.67 -3.07
C GLU A 89 -6.59 11.07 -1.60
N PRO A 90 -6.50 12.37 -1.24
CA PRO A 90 -6.63 12.84 0.14
C PRO A 90 -7.92 12.38 0.84
N ASP A 91 -9.00 12.18 0.09
CA ASP A 91 -10.29 11.73 0.58
C ASP A 91 -10.47 10.21 0.66
N HIS A 92 -9.55 9.45 0.05
CA HIS A 92 -9.56 7.99 -0.04
C HIS A 92 -8.15 7.41 0.19
N LEU A 93 -7.58 7.69 1.36
CA LEU A 93 -6.21 7.24 1.67
C LEU A 93 -6.15 5.78 2.14
N ILE A 94 -5.13 5.10 1.65
CA ILE A 94 -4.80 3.71 1.97
C ILE A 94 -3.43 3.66 2.63
N ARG A 95 -3.35 2.99 3.77
CA ARG A 95 -2.11 2.68 4.46
C ARG A 95 -1.56 1.34 4.00
N THR A 96 -0.30 1.33 3.60
CA THR A 96 0.41 0.13 3.12
C THR A 96 1.65 -0.22 3.95
N LYS A 97 2.06 0.64 4.88
CA LYS A 97 3.24 0.44 5.74
C LYS A 97 2.87 0.57 7.23
N TRP A 98 3.48 -0.27 8.05
CA TRP A 98 3.27 -0.33 9.50
C TRP A 98 4.58 0.01 10.22
N PRO A 99 4.57 0.76 11.34
CA PRO A 99 5.75 0.90 12.18
C PRO A 99 6.13 -0.51 12.67
N SER A 100 7.41 -0.83 12.48
CA SER A 100 8.05 -2.04 12.97
C SER A 100 8.16 -2.06 14.49
#